data_AF-A0A529LVZ9-F1
#
_entry.id   AF-A0A529LVZ9-F1
#
_cell.length_a   1.000
_cell.length_b   1.000
_cell.length_c   1.000
_cell.angle_alpha   90.00
_cell.angle_beta   90.00
_cell.angle_gamma   90.00
#
_symmetry.space_group_name_H-M   'P 1'
#
loop_
_entity.id
_entity.type
_entity.pdbx_description
1 polymer ?
#
loop_
_entity_poly.entity_id
_entity_poly.type
_entity_poly.pdbx_seq_one_letter_code
_entity_poly.pdbx_strand_id
1 'polypeptide(L)'
;GMPVMRELVEDAIDKTSDAVSWMALALNQLFDPTMDNSHLPRAERFAMGNELSEQILALNPPNGDGPFKYRRYLPVAQYYYESGNKDRAIELIEVALKSVDRLGPIPDHTKQYYLTPLLEALANYTGEPACHADLCVAPQKKAPETQNAVTS
;
A
#
# COMPACT_ATOMS: atom_id res chain seq x y z
N GLY A 1 30.51 24.88 -3.09
CA GLY A 1 31.60 23.88 -3.07
C GLY A 1 31.03 22.48 -2.90
N MET A 2 31.83 21.43 -3.07
CA MET A 2 31.33 20.03 -3.05
C MET A 2 30.53 19.62 -1.80
N PRO A 3 30.86 20.07 -0.57
CA PRO A 3 30.04 19.75 0.60
C PRO A 3 28.59 20.29 0.50
N VAL A 4 28.42 21.54 0.07
CA VAL A 4 27.09 22.16 -0.12
C VAL A 4 26.28 21.43 -1.20
N MET A 5 26.93 20.95 -2.27
CA MET A 5 26.25 20.16 -3.29
C MET A 5 25.79 18.79 -2.76
N ARG A 6 26.53 18.18 -1.84
CA ARG A 6 26.13 16.92 -1.20
C ARG A 6 24.89 17.11 -0.33
N GLU A 7 24.91 18.13 0.52
CA GLU A 7 23.77 18.50 1.37
C GLU A 7 22.52 18.80 0.53
N LEU A 8 22.66 19.55 -0.57
CA LEU A 8 21.56 19.81 -1.49
C LEU A 8 20.97 18.52 -2.11
N VAL A 9 21.82 17.54 -2.44
CA VAL A 9 21.37 16.25 -2.98
C VAL A 9 20.62 15.45 -1.93
N GLU A 10 21.11 15.42 -0.70
CA GLU A 10 20.46 14.75 0.44
C GLU A 10 19.09 15.38 0.72
N ASP A 11 19.00 16.71 0.80
CA ASP A 11 17.76 17.46 0.95
C ASP A 11 16.73 17.17 -0.16
N ALA A 12 17.19 17.02 -1.41
CA ALA A 12 16.32 16.71 -2.55
C ALA A 12 15.77 15.28 -2.47
N ILE A 13 16.59 14.33 -2.02
CA ILE A 13 16.17 12.94 -1.79
C ILE A 13 15.12 12.88 -0.68
N ASP A 14 15.35 13.59 0.42
CA ASP A 14 14.44 13.60 1.56
C ASP A 14 13.09 14.23 1.19
N LYS A 15 13.10 15.39 0.50
CA LYS A 15 11.85 16.00 0.00
C LYS A 15 11.08 15.10 -0.96
N THR A 16 11.78 14.34 -1.80
CA THR A 16 11.15 13.36 -2.70
C THR A 16 10.51 12.22 -1.89
N SER A 17 11.21 11.72 -0.87
CA SER A 17 10.72 10.69 0.04
C SER A 17 9.46 11.14 0.82
N ASP A 18 9.44 12.39 1.26
CA ASP A 18 8.29 13.00 1.94
C ASP A 18 7.11 13.16 1.00
N ALA A 19 7.33 13.62 -0.23
CA ALA A 19 6.29 13.74 -1.24
C ALA A 19 5.59 12.40 -1.52
N VAL A 20 6.37 11.32 -1.68
CA VAL A 20 5.82 9.95 -1.87
C VAL A 20 5.00 9.51 -0.64
N SER A 21 5.41 9.90 0.57
CA SER A 21 4.68 9.58 1.79
C SER A 21 3.34 10.32 1.86
N TRP A 22 3.29 11.60 1.46
CA TRP A 22 2.05 12.37 1.34
C TRP A 22 1.10 11.80 0.28
N MET A 23 1.63 11.37 -0.87
CA MET A 23 0.85 10.70 -1.91
C MET A 23 0.22 9.40 -1.38
N ALA A 24 1.00 8.57 -0.66
CA ALA A 24 0.49 7.34 -0.07
C ALA A 24 -0.58 7.60 1.00
N LEU A 25 -0.43 8.66 1.80
CA LEU A 25 -1.45 9.08 2.78
C LEU A 25 -2.74 9.51 2.09
N ALA A 26 -2.66 10.32 1.03
CA ALA A 26 -3.83 10.71 0.25
C ALA A 26 -4.52 9.47 -0.38
N LEU A 27 -3.74 8.51 -0.86
CA LEU A 27 -4.26 7.28 -1.43
C LEU A 27 -4.96 6.41 -0.37
N ASN A 28 -4.42 6.35 0.85
CA ASN A 28 -5.12 5.73 1.99
C ASN A 28 -6.44 6.43 2.29
N GLN A 29 -6.51 7.77 2.27
CA GLN A 29 -7.79 8.47 2.47
C GLN A 29 -8.85 8.05 1.45
N LEU A 30 -8.44 7.78 0.19
CA LEU A 30 -9.34 7.40 -0.89
C LEU A 30 -9.74 5.92 -0.89
N PHE A 31 -8.88 5.01 -0.41
CA PHE A 31 -9.04 3.57 -0.63
C PHE A 31 -8.93 2.70 0.64
N ASP A 32 -8.57 3.24 1.79
CA ASP A 32 -8.58 2.46 3.03
C ASP A 32 -10.02 1.95 3.31
N PRO A 33 -10.24 0.63 3.46
CA PRO A 33 -11.56 0.04 3.67
C PRO A 33 -12.29 0.54 4.92
N THR A 34 -11.56 1.13 5.88
CA THR A 34 -12.12 1.70 7.11
C THR A 34 -12.64 3.12 6.95
N MET A 35 -12.32 3.78 5.83
CA MET A 35 -12.72 5.15 5.53
C MET A 35 -14.04 5.17 4.74
N ASP A 36 -15.00 5.98 5.19
CA ASP A 36 -16.25 6.19 4.45
C ASP A 36 -16.03 7.14 3.27
N ASN A 37 -15.79 6.53 2.10
CA ASN A 37 -15.64 7.23 0.82
C ASN A 37 -16.88 7.12 -0.07
N SER A 38 -18.03 6.68 0.47
CA SER A 38 -19.26 6.48 -0.31
C SER A 38 -19.82 7.77 -0.90
N HIS A 39 -19.46 8.92 -0.30
CA HIS A 39 -19.85 10.25 -0.74
C HIS A 39 -19.03 10.76 -1.94
N LEU A 40 -17.89 10.13 -2.26
CA LEU A 40 -17.06 10.52 -3.40
C LEU A 40 -17.57 9.84 -4.68
N PRO A 41 -17.75 10.58 -5.78
CA PRO A 41 -18.15 9.96 -7.03
C PRO A 41 -17.03 9.02 -7.53
N ARG A 42 -17.45 7.81 -7.94
CA ARG A 42 -16.54 6.69 -8.15
C ARG A 42 -15.50 6.98 -9.23
N ALA A 43 -15.88 7.60 -10.34
CA ALA A 43 -14.97 7.83 -11.45
C ALA A 43 -13.79 8.72 -11.04
N GLU A 44 -14.09 9.80 -10.31
CA GLU A 44 -13.13 10.78 -9.82
C GLU A 44 -12.22 10.17 -8.75
N ARG A 45 -12.77 9.41 -7.80
CA ARG A 45 -11.99 8.67 -6.78
C ARG A 45 -10.94 7.77 -7.42
N PHE A 46 -11.34 7.00 -8.44
CA PHE A 46 -10.44 6.09 -9.16
C PHE A 46 -9.44 6.81 -10.07
N ALA A 47 -9.80 7.95 -10.66
CA ALA A 47 -8.87 8.75 -11.44
C ALA A 47 -7.74 9.30 -10.56
N MET A 48 -8.07 9.89 -9.40
CA MET A 48 -7.07 10.33 -8.41
C MET A 48 -6.23 9.16 -7.89
N GLY A 49 -6.86 8.01 -7.67
CA GLY A 49 -6.16 6.79 -7.27
C GLY A 49 -5.13 6.32 -8.29
N ASN A 50 -5.48 6.36 -9.58
CA ASN A 50 -4.56 6.01 -10.66
C ASN A 50 -3.35 6.96 -10.70
N GLU A 51 -3.63 8.28 -10.69
CA GLU A 51 -2.59 9.31 -10.76
C GLU A 51 -1.58 9.18 -9.61
N LEU A 52 -2.06 9.06 -8.37
CA LEU A 52 -1.20 8.87 -7.21
C LEU A 52 -0.42 7.56 -7.28
N SER A 53 -1.07 6.47 -7.69
CA SER A 53 -0.43 5.15 -7.80
C SER A 53 0.70 5.15 -8.83
N GLU A 54 0.47 5.72 -10.01
CA GLU A 54 1.48 5.84 -11.06
C GLU A 54 2.68 6.67 -10.60
N GLN A 55 2.45 7.82 -9.93
CA GLN A 55 3.54 8.65 -9.42
C GLN A 55 4.35 7.97 -8.31
N ILE A 56 3.68 7.29 -7.36
CA ILE A 56 4.37 6.53 -6.31
C ILE A 56 5.25 5.45 -6.94
N LEU A 57 4.75 4.71 -7.92
CA LEU A 57 5.50 3.64 -8.57
C LEU A 57 6.63 4.14 -9.47
N ALA A 58 6.48 5.32 -10.08
CA ALA A 58 7.55 5.96 -10.85
C ALA A 58 8.71 6.41 -9.93
N LEU A 59 8.40 7.02 -8.79
CA LEU A 59 9.38 7.52 -7.82
C LEU A 59 9.97 6.42 -6.93
N ASN A 60 9.20 5.35 -6.70
CA ASN A 60 9.59 4.23 -5.85
C ASN A 60 9.25 2.92 -6.58
N PRO A 61 10.04 2.52 -7.59
CA PRO A 61 9.72 1.37 -8.43
C PRO A 61 9.84 0.02 -7.69
N PRO A 62 8.99 -0.97 -8.00
CA PRO A 62 9.00 -2.27 -7.34
C PRO A 62 10.34 -3.01 -7.43
N ASN A 63 11.04 -2.87 -8.55
CA ASN A 63 12.34 -3.51 -8.78
C ASN A 63 13.54 -2.70 -8.27
N GLY A 64 13.34 -1.48 -7.77
CA GLY A 64 14.42 -0.65 -7.22
C GLY A 64 14.69 -0.93 -5.74
N ASP A 65 15.77 -0.37 -5.19
CA ASP A 65 16.09 -0.48 -3.75
C ASP A 65 15.49 0.66 -2.91
N GLY A 66 14.48 1.35 -3.45
CA GLY A 66 13.85 2.49 -2.78
C GLY A 66 13.30 2.12 -1.38
N PRO A 67 13.43 3.02 -0.39
CA PRO A 67 13.06 2.70 0.99
C PRO A 67 11.54 2.68 1.20
N PHE A 68 11.11 2.14 2.34
CA PHE A 68 9.75 2.26 2.89
C PHE A 68 8.60 1.67 2.05
N LYS A 69 8.87 0.71 1.15
CA LYS A 69 7.83 0.05 0.34
C LYS A 69 6.72 -0.58 1.19
N TYR A 70 7.07 -1.15 2.34
CA TYR A 70 6.12 -1.71 3.33
C TYR A 70 5.05 -0.72 3.82
N ARG A 71 5.32 0.59 3.78
CA ARG A 71 4.34 1.65 4.10
C ARG A 71 3.62 2.17 2.86
N ARG A 72 4.35 2.32 1.75
CA ARG A 72 3.88 3.03 0.55
C ARG A 72 2.99 2.16 -0.34
N TYR A 73 3.23 0.86 -0.38
CA TYR A 73 2.58 -0.01 -1.36
C TYR A 73 1.24 -0.57 -0.91
N LEU A 74 0.94 -0.55 0.41
CA LEU A 74 -0.37 -0.98 0.90
C LEU A 74 -1.54 -0.18 0.28
N PRO A 75 -1.55 1.17 0.33
CA PRO A 75 -2.60 1.95 -0.35
C PRO A 75 -2.64 1.73 -1.87
N VAL A 76 -1.47 1.59 -2.51
CA VAL A 76 -1.36 1.36 -3.96
C VAL A 76 -1.97 0.00 -4.34
N ALA A 77 -1.68 -1.03 -3.56
CA ALA A 77 -2.25 -2.35 -3.76
C ALA A 77 -3.77 -2.34 -3.56
N GLN A 78 -4.26 -1.61 -2.56
CA GLN A 78 -5.70 -1.46 -2.32
C GLN A 78 -6.42 -0.79 -3.50
N TYR A 79 -5.84 0.27 -4.08
CA TYR A 79 -6.33 0.84 -5.32
C TYR A 79 -6.40 -0.20 -6.45
N TYR A 80 -5.31 -0.93 -6.71
CA TYR A 80 -5.29 -1.94 -7.78
C TYR A 80 -6.31 -3.04 -7.55
N TYR A 81 -6.47 -3.50 -6.30
CA TYR A 81 -7.46 -4.51 -5.94
C TYR A 81 -8.89 -4.03 -6.22
N GLU A 82 -9.26 -2.83 -5.75
CA GLU A 82 -10.59 -2.26 -5.98
C GLU A 82 -10.85 -1.89 -7.45
N SER A 83 -9.78 -1.62 -8.21
CA SER A 83 -9.87 -1.35 -9.67
C SER A 83 -10.03 -2.63 -10.50
N GLY A 84 -9.87 -3.80 -9.87
CA GLY A 84 -9.98 -5.11 -10.51
C GLY A 84 -8.65 -5.71 -10.97
N ASN A 85 -7.53 -5.02 -10.81
CA ASN A 85 -6.20 -5.55 -11.12
C ASN A 85 -5.60 -6.27 -9.89
N LYS A 86 -6.18 -7.44 -9.61
CA LYS A 86 -5.83 -8.26 -8.45
C LYS A 86 -4.38 -8.74 -8.45
N ASP A 87 -3.86 -9.15 -9.60
CA ASP A 87 -2.49 -9.66 -9.72
C ASP A 87 -1.47 -8.58 -9.36
N ARG A 88 -1.70 -7.35 -9.83
CA ARG A 88 -0.84 -6.21 -9.50
C ARG A 88 -0.91 -5.86 -8.01
N ALA A 89 -2.08 -5.93 -7.40
CA ALA A 89 -2.24 -5.70 -5.96
C ALA A 89 -1.42 -6.72 -5.15
N ILE A 90 -1.51 -8.00 -5.50
CA ILE A 90 -0.75 -9.08 -4.84
C ILE A 90 0.75 -8.87 -4.98
N GLU A 91 1.24 -8.62 -6.21
CA GLU A 91 2.66 -8.35 -6.48
C GLU A 91 3.21 -7.23 -5.58
N LEU A 92 2.48 -6.12 -5.46
CA LEU A 92 2.89 -4.98 -4.65
C LEU A 92 2.94 -5.32 -3.17
N ILE A 93 1.98 -6.09 -2.65
CA ILE A 93 2.02 -6.55 -1.25
C ILE A 93 3.21 -7.49 -1.01
N GLU A 94 3.51 -8.40 -1.93
CA GLU A 94 4.68 -9.26 -1.80
C GLU A 94 6.00 -8.49 -1.79
N VAL A 95 6.11 -7.46 -2.64
CA VAL A 95 7.27 -6.57 -2.64
C VAL A 95 7.36 -5.76 -1.34
N ALA A 96 6.21 -5.32 -0.82
CA ALA A 96 6.12 -4.62 0.47
C ALA A 96 6.60 -5.52 1.62
N LEU A 97 6.13 -6.77 1.69
CA LEU A 97 6.54 -7.77 2.69
C LEU A 97 8.06 -8.01 2.67
N LYS A 98 8.63 -8.25 1.48
CA LYS A 98 10.10 -8.43 1.31
C LYS A 98 10.89 -7.21 1.78
N SER A 99 10.32 -6.01 1.67
CA SER A 99 10.99 -4.79 2.14
C SER A 99 11.03 -4.68 3.67
N VAL A 100 10.14 -5.36 4.40
CA VAL A 100 10.18 -5.43 5.87
C VAL A 100 11.39 -6.22 6.34
N ASP A 101 11.81 -7.27 5.62
CA ASP A 101 13.00 -8.06 5.97
C ASP A 101 14.31 -7.28 5.82
N ARG A 102 14.29 -6.18 5.07
CA ARG A 102 15.42 -5.26 4.93
C ARG A 102 15.48 -4.22 6.05
N LEU A 103 14.45 -4.16 6.90
CA LEU A 103 14.57 -3.40 8.14
C LEU A 103 15.66 -4.09 8.96
N GLY A 104 16.66 -3.30 9.38
CA GLY A 104 17.71 -3.79 10.28
C GLY A 104 17.13 -4.26 11.62
N PRO A 105 17.95 -4.45 12.66
CA PRO A 105 17.45 -4.89 13.95
C PRO A 105 16.44 -3.88 14.50
N ILE A 106 15.16 -4.21 14.42
CA ILE A 106 14.04 -3.44 14.96
C ILE A 106 13.27 -4.32 15.96
N PRO A 107 12.61 -3.72 16.95
CA PRO A 107 11.80 -4.49 17.90
C PRO A 107 10.69 -5.28 17.20
N ASP A 108 10.41 -6.49 17.69
CA ASP A 108 9.40 -7.39 17.10
C ASP A 108 8.01 -6.74 16.98
N HIS A 109 7.59 -5.98 18.00
CA HIS A 109 6.32 -5.26 17.96
C HIS A 109 6.25 -4.22 16.83
N THR A 110 7.38 -3.58 16.50
CA THR A 110 7.48 -2.64 15.38
C THR A 110 7.40 -3.37 14.04
N LYS A 111 8.05 -4.55 13.94
CA LYS A 111 7.97 -5.39 12.74
C LYS A 111 6.54 -5.88 12.51
N GLN A 112 5.88 -6.37 13.56
CA GLN A 112 4.48 -6.83 13.51
C GLN A 112 3.52 -5.73 13.09
N TYR A 113 3.71 -4.49 13.59
CA TYR A 113 2.88 -3.35 13.19
C TYR A 113 2.84 -3.12 11.66
N TYR A 114 3.95 -3.38 10.95
CA TYR A 114 3.98 -3.29 9.49
C TYR A 114 3.56 -4.58 8.78
N LEU A 115 3.87 -5.74 9.35
CA LEU A 115 3.54 -7.03 8.72
C LEU A 115 2.04 -7.31 8.74
N THR A 116 1.35 -7.03 9.86
CA THR A 116 -0.05 -7.43 10.03
C THR A 116 -0.96 -6.88 8.91
N PRO A 117 -0.96 -5.56 8.60
CA PRO A 117 -1.83 -5.03 7.55
C PRO A 117 -1.49 -5.56 6.15
N LEU A 118 -0.20 -5.84 5.89
CA LEU A 118 0.24 -6.42 4.62
C LEU A 118 -0.23 -7.87 4.46
N LEU A 119 -0.14 -8.67 5.54
CA LEU A 119 -0.63 -10.05 5.55
C LEU A 119 -2.15 -10.12 5.47
N GLU A 120 -2.86 -9.22 6.15
CA GLU A 120 -4.31 -9.08 6.04
C GLU A 120 -4.72 -8.78 4.59
N ALA A 121 -4.06 -7.81 3.94
CA ALA A 121 -4.30 -7.48 2.54
C ALA A 121 -4.01 -8.69 1.64
N LEU A 122 -2.85 -9.34 1.79
CA LEU A 122 -2.48 -10.50 0.97
C LEU A 122 -3.48 -11.65 1.14
N ALA A 123 -3.89 -11.94 2.36
CA ALA A 123 -4.85 -13.00 2.65
C ALA A 123 -6.21 -12.67 2.02
N ASN A 124 -6.69 -11.43 2.18
CA ASN A 124 -7.95 -10.99 1.60
C ASN A 124 -7.93 -10.97 0.07
N TYR A 125 -6.80 -10.59 -0.54
CA TYR A 125 -6.66 -10.61 -1.98
C TYR A 125 -6.63 -12.05 -2.46
N THR A 126 -5.72 -12.89 -1.97
CA THR A 126 -5.60 -14.28 -2.44
C THR A 126 -6.82 -15.14 -2.11
N GLY A 127 -7.51 -14.86 -1.00
CA GLY A 127 -8.55 -15.73 -0.44
C GLY A 127 -7.99 -16.87 0.41
N GLU A 128 -6.68 -16.89 0.64
CA GLU A 128 -5.94 -17.93 1.36
C GLU A 128 -5.21 -17.32 2.56
N PRO A 129 -4.85 -18.11 3.59
CA PRO A 129 -4.00 -17.63 4.66
C PRO A 129 -2.65 -17.12 4.13
N ALA A 130 -2.23 -15.94 4.58
CA ALA A 130 -0.94 -15.35 4.24
C ALA A 130 0.00 -15.42 5.44
N CYS A 131 1.24 -15.84 5.21
CA CYS A 131 2.27 -15.94 6.23
C CYS A 131 3.56 -15.26 5.79
N HIS A 132 4.25 -14.61 6.72
CA HIS A 132 5.60 -14.08 6.52
C HIS A 132 6.39 -14.16 7.83
N ALA A 133 7.55 -14.81 7.78
CA ALA A 133 8.27 -15.26 8.98
C ALA A 133 7.35 -16.08 9.90
N ASP A 134 7.27 -15.75 11.19
CA ASP A 134 6.49 -16.48 12.20
C ASP A 134 5.04 -15.96 12.35
N LEU A 135 4.60 -15.00 11.52
CA LEU A 135 3.28 -14.41 11.57
C LEU A 135 2.41 -14.89 10.41
N CYS A 136 1.20 -15.36 10.71
CA CYS A 136 0.20 -15.78 9.74
C CYS A 136 -1.14 -15.11 10.02
N VAL A 137 -1.84 -14.71 8.96
CA VAL A 137 -3.17 -14.12 9.03
C VAL A 137 -4.10 -14.85 8.07
N ALA A 138 -5.30 -15.21 8.55
CA ALA A 138 -6.34 -15.80 7.73
C ALA A 138 -7.16 -14.71 7.02
N PRO A 139 -7.73 -14.99 5.82
CA PRO A 139 -8.59 -14.04 5.12
C PRO A 139 -9.81 -13.68 5.96
N GLN A 140 -10.16 -12.40 5.98
CA GLN A 140 -11.39 -11.93 6.59
C GLN A 140 -12.57 -12.34 5.69
N LYS A 141 -13.53 -13.08 6.25
CA LYS A 141 -14.78 -13.36 5.55
C LYS A 141 -15.50 -12.03 5.35
N LYS A 142 -15.67 -11.58 4.11
CA LYS A 142 -16.66 -10.54 3.81
C LYS A 142 -18.01 -11.06 4.33
N ALA A 143 -18.68 -10.29 5.18
CA ALA A 143 -20.09 -10.53 5.45
C ALA A 143 -20.81 -10.58 4.10
N PRO A 144 -21.75 -11.52 3.87
CA PRO A 144 -22.47 -11.57 2.61
C PRO A 144 -23.12 -10.19 2.41
N GLU A 145 -22.75 -9.52 1.31
CA GLU A 145 -23.50 -8.36 0.82
C GLU A 145 -24.95 -8.84 0.72
N THR A 146 -25.83 -8.23 1.51
CA THR A 146 -27.25 -8.46 1.43
C THR A 146 -27.64 -8.13 0.00
N GLN A 147 -27.84 -9.16 -0.80
CA GLN A 147 -28.53 -9.09 -2.08
C GLN A 147 -29.94 -8.59 -1.77
N ASN A 148 -30.12 -7.28 -1.72
CA ASN A 148 -31.43 -6.68 -1.87
C ASN A 148 -31.79 -6.78 -3.36
N ALA A 149 -32.07 -8.02 -3.78
CA ALA A 149 -33.02 -8.26 -4.83
C ALA A 149 -34.40 -7.89 -4.28
N VAL A 150 -34.92 -6.71 -4.66
CA VAL A 150 -36.36 -6.53 -4.78
C VAL A 150 -36.64 -5.72 -6.04
N THR A 151 -36.92 -6.47 -7.10
CA THR A 151 -37.89 -6.12 -8.14
C THR A 151 -39.21 -5.67 -7.53
N SER A 152 -39.66 -4.46 -7.84
CA SER A 152 -41.00 -4.10 -8.37
C SER A 152 -41.10 -2.59 -8.58
#